data_AF-A0AAD6F0V9-F1
#
_entry.id   AF-A0AAD6F0V9-F1
#
_cell.length_a   1.000
_cell.length_b   1.000
_cell.length_c   1.000
_cell.angle_alpha   90.00
_cell.angle_beta   90.00
_cell.angle_gamma   90.00
#
_symmetry.space_group_name_H-M   'P 1'
#
loop_
_entity.id
_entity.type
_entity.pdbx_description
1 polymer ?
#
loop_
_entity_poly.entity_id
_entity_poly.type
_entity_poly.pdbx_seq_one_letter_code
_entity_poly.pdbx_strand_id
1 'polypeptide(L)'
;MEKEVVVSEPGGSSSSFTDSRIICRACQKQFSQYTCPRCNIRYCSLPCYKGHSLRCTESFMRDNVMDDLQQMQPEEETKRKMMDILKRFHSEEEDEVSSDNEDEPMLSEELIQKVISGDEIRLEDLSPEEIKRFKRALASGELSKLIEPWTPWWTKSSAKSILLGHGGRQLITQINTEPDPSNNAAPVDEEIPPGPDSPLPQLNQLT
;
A
#
# COMPACT_ATOMS: atom_id res chain seq x y z
N MET A 1 49.63 -57.56 23.78
CA MET A 1 50.26 -56.24 23.62
C MET A 1 49.14 -55.22 23.55
N GLU A 2 48.73 -54.80 24.72
CA GLU A 2 47.75 -53.74 24.93
C GLU A 2 48.44 -52.42 24.58
N LYS A 3 47.74 -51.53 23.86
CA LYS A 3 48.19 -50.16 23.63
C LYS A 3 47.08 -49.25 24.13
N GLU A 4 47.35 -48.75 25.32
CA GLU A 4 46.62 -47.71 26.04
C GLU A 4 46.93 -46.32 25.45
N VAL A 5 46.15 -45.32 25.89
CA VAL A 5 46.45 -43.86 25.95
C VAL A 5 45.91 -43.03 24.77
N VAL A 6 45.20 -41.90 24.94
CA VAL A 6 44.64 -41.16 26.10
C VAL A 6 43.55 -40.23 25.56
N VAL A 7 42.48 -40.01 26.33
CA VAL A 7 41.44 -39.01 26.07
C VAL A 7 41.87 -37.69 26.69
N SER A 8 41.95 -36.62 25.90
CA SER A 8 42.25 -35.26 26.37
C SER A 8 40.96 -34.46 26.54
N GLU A 9 40.62 -34.13 27.77
CA GLU A 9 39.60 -33.13 28.12
C GLU A 9 40.15 -31.71 27.95
N PRO A 10 39.37 -30.73 27.47
CA PRO A 10 39.65 -29.34 27.73
C PRO A 10 38.93 -28.91 29.00
N GLY A 11 39.73 -28.55 30.00
CA GLY A 11 39.26 -27.91 31.23
C GLY A 11 38.51 -26.61 30.95
N GLY A 12 37.35 -26.48 31.56
CA GLY A 12 36.54 -25.28 31.60
C GLY A 12 35.99 -25.08 33.01
N SER A 13 36.63 -24.16 33.74
CA SER A 13 36.28 -23.52 35.00
C SER A 13 34.95 -23.91 35.67
N SER A 14 35.08 -24.54 36.84
CA SER A 14 34.02 -24.67 37.84
C SER A 14 33.40 -23.31 38.17
N SER A 15 32.14 -23.14 37.78
CA SER A 15 31.24 -22.14 38.35
C SER A 15 30.06 -22.89 38.95
N SER A 16 30.11 -23.06 40.26
CA SER A 16 29.07 -23.68 41.08
C SER A 16 27.79 -22.84 41.06
N PHE A 17 26.95 -23.06 40.06
CA PHE A 17 25.53 -22.73 40.14
C PHE A 17 24.79 -24.06 40.15
N THR A 18 23.83 -24.22 41.07
CA THR A 18 22.95 -25.38 41.16
C THR A 18 22.34 -25.67 39.79
N ASP A 19 22.91 -26.64 39.07
CA ASP A 19 22.58 -26.98 37.69
C ASP A 19 21.25 -27.73 37.68
N SER A 20 20.17 -26.97 37.80
CA SER A 20 18.88 -27.41 37.31
C SER A 20 19.07 -27.58 35.80
N ARG A 21 19.37 -28.80 35.35
CA ARG A 21 19.66 -29.07 33.94
C ARG A 21 18.44 -28.71 33.10
N ILE A 22 18.45 -27.52 32.52
CA ILE A 22 17.32 -27.01 31.74
C ILE A 22 17.31 -27.73 30.40
N ILE A 23 16.15 -28.26 30.04
CA ILE A 23 15.96 -28.96 28.77
C ILE A 23 15.90 -27.94 27.63
N CYS A 24 16.49 -28.27 26.48
CA CYS A 24 16.39 -27.48 25.26
C CYS A 24 14.91 -27.29 24.89
N ARG A 25 14.44 -26.04 24.82
CA ARG A 25 13.04 -25.74 24.50
C ARG A 25 12.70 -25.87 23.01
N ALA A 26 13.72 -25.96 22.15
CA ALA A 26 13.52 -26.16 20.72
C ALA A 26 13.33 -27.65 20.36
N CYS A 27 14.15 -28.56 20.89
CA CYS A 27 14.08 -29.98 20.53
C CYS A 27 13.62 -30.91 21.67
N GLN A 28 13.66 -30.46 22.92
CA GLN A 28 13.27 -31.22 24.11
C GLN A 28 13.97 -32.57 24.32
N LYS A 29 15.05 -32.85 23.58
CA LYS A 29 15.77 -34.13 23.60
C LYS A 29 17.02 -34.14 24.47
N GLN A 30 17.62 -32.96 24.69
CA GLN A 30 18.89 -32.82 25.37
C GLN A 30 18.89 -31.54 26.22
N PHE A 31 19.84 -31.48 27.15
CA PHE A 31 20.03 -30.30 27.98
C PHE A 31 20.53 -29.11 27.15
N SER A 32 20.08 -27.91 27.52
CA SER A 32 20.49 -26.69 26.85
C SER A 32 21.92 -26.31 27.22
N GLN A 33 22.70 -25.89 26.24
CA GLN A 33 24.06 -25.38 26.41
C GLN A 33 24.11 -23.85 26.25
N TYR A 34 23.13 -23.27 25.56
CA TYR A 34 23.12 -21.88 25.16
C TYR A 34 21.76 -21.22 25.38
N THR A 35 21.75 -19.89 25.35
CA THR A 35 20.55 -19.06 25.53
C THR A 35 20.47 -18.01 24.42
N CYS A 36 19.33 -17.86 23.76
CA CYS A 36 19.13 -16.81 22.77
C CYS A 36 19.10 -15.44 23.47
N PRO A 37 19.91 -14.45 23.04
CA PRO A 37 19.97 -13.13 23.69
C PRO A 37 18.70 -12.29 23.48
N ARG A 38 17.84 -12.66 22.53
CA ARG A 38 16.64 -11.88 22.19
C ARG A 38 15.36 -12.35 22.86
N CYS A 39 15.21 -13.65 23.05
CA CYS A 39 14.00 -14.24 23.63
C CYS A 39 14.28 -15.09 24.88
N ASN A 40 15.54 -15.16 25.33
CA ASN A 40 16.00 -15.98 26.45
C ASN A 40 15.66 -17.48 26.36
N ILE A 41 15.32 -17.98 25.17
CA ILE A 41 15.04 -19.39 24.94
C ILE A 41 16.33 -20.21 25.02
N ARG A 42 16.27 -21.31 25.76
CA ARG A 42 17.38 -22.24 25.97
C ARG A 42 17.46 -23.28 24.87
N TYR A 43 18.63 -23.43 24.26
CA TYR A 43 18.87 -24.35 23.15
C TYR A 43 20.18 -25.13 23.33
N CYS A 44 20.31 -26.25 22.64
CA CYS A 44 21.45 -27.16 22.78
C CYS A 44 22.50 -27.06 21.67
N SER A 45 22.11 -26.56 20.48
CA SER A 45 22.97 -26.57 19.29
C SER A 45 22.50 -25.55 18.25
N LEU A 46 23.34 -25.25 17.25
CA LEU A 46 23.02 -24.32 16.18
C LEU A 46 21.73 -24.68 15.38
N PRO A 47 21.42 -25.96 15.07
CA PRO A 47 20.14 -26.31 14.45
C PRO A 47 18.94 -25.89 15.30
N CYS A 48 19.03 -26.04 16.62
CA CYS A 48 17.99 -25.59 17.55
C CYS A 48 17.94 -24.06 17.63
N TYR A 49 19.07 -23.37 17.49
CA TYR A 49 19.06 -21.92 17.32
C TYR A 49 18.40 -21.50 16.01
N LYS A 50 18.62 -22.19 14.89
CA LYS A 50 17.95 -21.84 13.62
C LYS A 50 16.45 -22.18 13.61
N GLY A 51 16.02 -23.15 14.42
CA GLY A 51 14.64 -23.62 14.46
C GLY A 51 13.76 -23.09 15.60
N HIS A 52 14.29 -22.34 16.57
CA HIS A 52 13.50 -21.94 17.75
C HIS A 52 12.47 -20.83 17.49
N SER A 53 12.82 -19.83 16.68
CA SER A 53 11.94 -18.70 16.35
C SER A 53 12.47 -17.96 15.13
N LEU A 54 11.65 -17.90 14.07
CA LEU A 54 11.98 -17.17 12.85
C LEU A 54 12.27 -15.69 13.14
N ARG A 55 11.52 -15.07 14.06
CA ARG A 55 11.74 -13.66 14.46
C ARG A 55 13.12 -13.42 15.09
N CYS A 56 13.63 -14.38 15.85
CA CYS A 56 14.94 -14.25 16.51
C CYS A 56 16.11 -14.60 15.57
N THR A 57 15.90 -15.47 14.59
CA THR A 57 16.94 -15.83 13.62
C THR A 57 17.00 -14.83 12.47
N GLU A 58 15.85 -14.45 11.95
CA GLU A 58 15.71 -13.54 10.80
C GLU A 58 16.22 -12.15 11.15
N SER A 59 15.73 -11.52 12.24
CA SER A 59 16.24 -10.18 12.56
C SER A 59 17.74 -10.23 12.87
N PHE A 60 18.30 -11.33 13.37
CA PHE A 60 19.74 -11.39 13.66
C PHE A 60 20.49 -11.44 12.34
N MET A 61 20.08 -12.32 11.41
CA MET A 61 20.67 -12.38 10.08
C MET A 61 20.50 -11.07 9.31
N ARG A 62 19.32 -10.44 9.38
CA ARG A 62 19.04 -9.15 8.77
C ARG A 62 19.96 -8.06 9.33
N ASP A 63 20.09 -7.97 10.65
CA ASP A 63 20.91 -6.94 11.28
C ASP A 63 22.40 -7.15 10.92
N ASN A 64 22.88 -8.40 10.87
CA ASN A 64 24.25 -8.68 10.39
C ASN A 64 24.45 -8.27 8.91
N VAL A 65 23.50 -8.58 8.03
CA VAL A 65 23.58 -8.18 6.61
C VAL A 65 23.50 -6.66 6.47
N MET A 66 22.65 -5.99 7.25
CA MET A 66 22.55 -4.53 7.24
C MET A 66 23.85 -3.88 7.72
N ASP A 67 24.46 -4.40 8.78
CA ASP A 67 25.74 -3.91 9.30
C ASP A 67 26.86 -4.10 8.27
N ASP A 68 26.91 -5.25 7.58
CA ASP A 68 27.85 -5.50 6.49
C ASP A 68 27.65 -4.53 5.32
N LEU A 69 26.40 -4.30 4.90
CA LEU A 69 26.08 -3.34 3.83
C LEU A 69 26.43 -1.90 4.23
N GLN A 70 26.29 -1.53 5.50
CA GLN A 70 26.70 -0.21 6.00
C GLN A 70 28.22 -0.02 6.01
N GLN A 71 28.98 -1.09 6.21
CA GLN A 71 30.45 -1.07 6.09
C GLN A 71 30.89 -0.95 4.64
N MET A 72 30.11 -1.46 3.68
CA MET A 72 30.27 -1.21 2.25
C MET A 72 29.78 0.18 1.88
N GLN A 73 30.44 1.24 2.37
CA GLN A 73 30.15 2.60 1.94
C GLN A 73 30.38 2.74 0.43
N PRO A 74 29.47 3.38 -0.32
CA PRO A 74 29.65 3.60 -1.75
C PRO A 74 30.88 4.47 -1.97
N GLU A 75 31.78 4.03 -2.84
CA GLU A 75 32.94 4.81 -3.26
C GLU A 75 32.46 6.13 -3.87
N GLU A 76 33.14 7.25 -3.58
CA GLU A 76 32.75 8.60 -4.01
C GLU A 76 32.46 8.69 -5.53
N GLU A 77 33.09 7.84 -6.33
CA GLU A 77 32.84 7.70 -7.76
C GLU A 77 31.42 7.17 -8.07
N THR A 78 30.94 6.16 -7.33
CA THR A 78 29.60 5.58 -7.52
C THR A 78 28.51 6.57 -7.11
N LYS A 79 28.72 7.31 -6.03
CA LYS A 79 27.83 8.39 -5.58
C LYS A 79 27.75 9.49 -6.64
N ARG A 80 28.89 9.89 -7.21
CA ARG A 80 28.94 10.89 -8.27
C ARG A 80 28.21 10.44 -9.54
N LYS A 81 28.39 9.19 -9.95
CA LYS A 81 27.66 8.58 -11.08
C LYS A 81 26.16 8.55 -10.82
N MET A 82 25.72 8.19 -9.61
CA MET A 82 24.30 8.20 -9.25
C MET A 82 23.71 9.62 -9.29
N MET A 83 24.44 10.61 -8.78
CA MET A 83 24.03 12.03 -8.84
C MET A 83 23.97 12.53 -10.29
N ASP A 84 24.91 12.10 -11.14
CA ASP A 84 24.93 12.46 -12.56
C ASP A 84 23.73 11.88 -13.32
N ILE A 85 23.35 10.62 -13.03
CA ILE A 85 22.14 9.98 -13.59
C ILE A 85 20.88 10.73 -13.17
N LEU A 86 20.74 11.05 -11.88
CA LEU A 86 19.59 11.82 -11.37
C LEU A 86 19.50 13.20 -12.02
N LYS A 87 20.64 13.88 -12.15
CA LYS A 87 20.71 15.19 -12.81
C LYS A 87 20.31 15.09 -14.27
N ARG A 88 20.82 14.09 -14.98
CA ARG A 88 20.47 13.83 -16.38
C ARG A 88 18.97 13.60 -16.57
N PHE A 89 18.34 12.82 -15.70
CA PHE A 89 16.89 12.56 -15.79
C PHE A 89 16.08 13.84 -15.64
N HIS A 90 16.40 14.67 -14.64
CA HIS A 90 15.73 15.97 -14.45
C HIS A 90 15.97 16.93 -15.62
N SER A 91 17.18 16.95 -16.19
CA SER A 91 17.47 17.79 -17.36
C SER A 91 16.75 17.29 -18.63
N GLU A 92 16.64 15.98 -18.83
CA GLU A 92 15.86 15.40 -19.95
C GLU A 92 14.35 15.68 -19.79
N GLU A 93 13.84 15.73 -18.54
CA GLU A 93 12.47 16.16 -18.23
C GLU A 93 12.26 17.67 -18.48
N GLU A 94 13.24 18.52 -18.17
CA GLU A 94 13.20 19.96 -18.46
C GLU A 94 13.23 20.25 -19.99
N ASP A 95 14.02 19.50 -20.76
CA ASP A 95 14.16 19.71 -22.22
C ASP A 95 12.93 19.27 -23.03
N GLU A 96 12.11 18.32 -22.54
CA GLU A 96 10.84 17.95 -23.19
C GLU A 96 9.67 18.89 -22.85
N VAL A 97 9.80 19.73 -21.80
CA VAL A 97 8.78 20.74 -21.42
C VAL A 97 9.15 22.17 -21.79
N SER A 98 10.32 22.41 -22.41
CA SER A 98 10.76 23.74 -22.83
C SER A 98 10.02 24.22 -24.09
N SER A 99 8.75 24.57 -23.88
CA SER A 99 7.98 25.52 -24.67
C SER A 99 7.56 26.65 -23.74
N ASP A 100 8.51 27.56 -23.47
CA ASP A 100 8.28 28.96 -23.10
C ASP A 100 7.32 29.16 -21.91
N ASN A 101 7.81 28.99 -20.68
CA ASN A 101 7.42 29.68 -19.42
C ASN A 101 8.02 28.94 -18.21
N GLU A 102 9.31 29.12 -17.93
CA GLU A 102 10.03 28.39 -16.87
C GLU A 102 10.04 29.08 -15.49
N ASP A 103 9.37 30.23 -15.32
CA ASP A 103 9.34 30.96 -14.03
C ASP A 103 7.95 31.03 -13.36
N GLU A 104 6.94 30.41 -13.97
CA GLU A 104 5.57 30.48 -13.49
C GLU A 104 5.17 29.16 -12.82
N PRO A 105 4.99 29.13 -11.48
CA PRO A 105 4.63 27.91 -10.79
C PRO A 105 3.31 27.34 -11.35
N MET A 106 3.24 26.01 -11.45
CA MET A 106 2.10 25.27 -12.01
C MET A 106 0.77 25.67 -11.37
N LEU A 107 0.83 25.97 -10.06
CA LEU A 107 -0.22 26.54 -9.23
C LEU A 107 0.41 27.60 -8.33
N SER A 108 -0.34 28.64 -7.98
CA SER A 108 0.07 29.61 -6.97
C SER A 108 0.26 28.95 -5.59
N GLU A 109 1.22 29.46 -4.82
CA GLU A 109 1.56 28.95 -3.47
C GLU A 109 0.35 28.93 -2.54
N GLU A 110 -0.55 29.90 -2.67
CA GLU A 110 -1.81 29.97 -1.89
C GLU A 110 -2.72 28.77 -2.15
N LEU A 111 -2.87 28.36 -3.42
CA LEU A 111 -3.66 27.19 -3.79
C LEU A 111 -3.03 25.89 -3.27
N ILE A 112 -1.70 25.77 -3.34
CA ILE A 112 -0.98 24.59 -2.81
C ILE A 112 -1.24 24.45 -1.30
N GLN A 113 -1.13 25.56 -0.56
CA GLN A 113 -1.39 25.56 0.87
C GLN A 113 -2.87 25.24 1.21
N LYS A 114 -3.81 25.69 0.37
CA LYS A 114 -5.24 25.39 0.50
C LYS A 114 -5.55 23.91 0.28
N VAL A 115 -4.91 23.26 -0.72
CA VAL A 115 -5.01 21.80 -0.92
C VAL A 115 -4.48 21.03 0.28
N ILE A 116 -3.31 21.42 0.79
CA ILE A 116 -2.69 20.74 1.95
C ILE A 116 -3.56 20.86 3.20
N SER A 117 -4.27 21.98 3.32
CA SER A 117 -5.23 22.23 4.41
C SER A 117 -6.53 21.43 4.26
N GLY A 118 -6.78 20.83 3.09
CA GLY A 118 -7.97 20.03 2.80
C GLY A 118 -9.21 20.85 2.44
N ASP A 119 -9.03 22.11 2.05
CA ASP A 119 -10.13 22.98 1.63
C ASP A 119 -10.57 22.68 0.19
N GLU A 120 -11.86 22.86 -0.09
CA GLU A 120 -12.41 22.71 -1.44
C GLU A 120 -11.96 23.89 -2.33
N ILE A 121 -11.38 23.57 -3.49
CA ILE A 121 -10.98 24.57 -4.49
C ILE A 121 -12.08 24.73 -5.52
N ARG A 122 -12.48 25.97 -5.77
CA ARG A 122 -13.44 26.31 -6.82
C ARG A 122 -12.74 26.91 -8.03
N LEU A 123 -13.40 26.88 -9.19
CA LEU A 123 -12.87 27.47 -10.42
C LEU A 123 -12.63 28.99 -10.27
N GLU A 124 -13.37 29.65 -9.38
CA GLU A 124 -13.25 31.08 -9.09
C GLU A 124 -12.03 31.42 -8.21
N ASP A 125 -11.43 30.43 -7.54
CA ASP A 125 -10.23 30.61 -6.72
C ASP A 125 -8.96 30.61 -7.58
N LEU A 126 -9.04 30.16 -8.83
CA LEU A 126 -7.90 30.08 -9.75
C LEU A 126 -7.68 31.41 -10.47
N SER A 127 -6.40 31.72 -10.70
CA SER A 127 -5.98 32.83 -11.55
C SER A 127 -6.40 32.59 -13.02
N PRO A 128 -6.59 33.66 -13.83
CA PRO A 128 -6.95 33.51 -15.24
C PRO A 128 -5.91 32.72 -16.05
N GLU A 129 -4.65 32.76 -15.62
CA GLU A 129 -3.53 32.03 -16.24
C GLU A 129 -3.59 30.55 -15.91
N GLU A 130 -3.87 30.20 -14.65
CA GLU A 130 -4.10 28.82 -14.20
C GLU A 130 -5.32 28.22 -14.90
N ILE A 131 -6.43 28.95 -15.00
CA ILE A 131 -7.64 28.52 -15.73
C ILE A 131 -7.31 28.25 -17.20
N LYS A 132 -6.47 29.07 -17.83
CA LYS A 132 -6.04 28.87 -19.22
C LYS A 132 -5.18 27.62 -19.38
N ARG A 133 -4.28 27.35 -18.44
CA ARG A 133 -3.46 26.12 -18.41
C ARG A 133 -4.34 24.89 -18.20
N PHE A 134 -5.28 24.93 -17.26
CA PHE A 134 -6.25 23.87 -17.02
C PHE A 134 -7.09 23.57 -18.28
N LYS A 135 -7.60 24.60 -18.96
CA LYS A 135 -8.34 24.44 -20.23
C LYS A 135 -7.49 23.84 -21.35
N ARG A 136 -6.19 24.16 -21.39
CA ARG A 136 -5.25 23.54 -22.34
C ARG A 136 -5.07 22.05 -22.04
N ALA A 137 -4.93 21.67 -20.76
CA ALA A 137 -4.81 20.28 -20.32
C ALA A 137 -6.12 19.48 -20.56
N LEU A 138 -7.28 20.13 -20.46
CA LEU A 138 -8.56 19.55 -20.89
C LEU A 138 -8.57 19.28 -22.40
N ALA A 139 -8.11 20.23 -23.21
CA ALA A 139 -8.07 20.10 -24.66
C ALA A 139 -7.03 19.07 -25.16
N SER A 140 -5.91 18.90 -24.46
CA SER A 140 -4.91 17.88 -24.77
C SER A 140 -5.36 16.46 -24.40
N GLY A 141 -6.42 16.33 -23.60
CA GLY A 141 -6.93 15.05 -23.14
C GLY A 141 -6.07 14.39 -22.06
N GLU A 142 -5.09 15.10 -21.50
CA GLU A 142 -4.24 14.60 -20.41
C GLU A 142 -5.06 14.28 -19.16
N LEU A 143 -6.01 15.17 -18.83
CA LEU A 143 -6.92 15.00 -17.69
C LEU A 143 -7.92 13.85 -17.85
N SER A 144 -8.15 13.39 -19.09
CA SER A 144 -9.05 12.25 -19.33
C SER A 144 -8.53 10.93 -18.77
N LYS A 145 -7.21 10.81 -18.56
CA LYS A 145 -6.59 9.62 -17.96
C LYS A 145 -6.73 9.58 -16.44
N LEU A 146 -6.96 10.74 -15.82
CA LEU A 146 -7.00 10.91 -14.37
C LEU A 146 -8.43 10.81 -13.81
N ILE A 147 -9.44 10.95 -14.68
CA ILE A 147 -10.86 10.98 -14.30
C ILE A 147 -11.55 9.75 -14.87
N GLU A 148 -12.24 8.99 -14.03
CA GLU A 148 -13.09 7.91 -14.50
C GLU A 148 -14.31 8.49 -15.24
N PRO A 149 -14.63 8.02 -16.46
CA PRO A 149 -15.78 8.52 -17.19
C PRO A 149 -17.04 8.22 -16.37
N TRP A 150 -17.86 9.26 -16.15
CA TRP A 150 -19.14 9.09 -15.49
C TRP A 150 -19.98 8.06 -16.23
N THR A 151 -20.31 6.97 -15.55
CA THR A 151 -21.14 5.91 -16.11
C THR A 151 -22.58 6.15 -15.69
N PRO A 152 -23.46 6.58 -16.62
CA PRO A 152 -24.86 6.78 -16.29
C PRO A 152 -25.49 5.51 -15.74
N TRP A 153 -26.37 5.64 -14.75
CA TRP A 153 -27.01 4.48 -14.12
C TRP A 153 -27.79 3.63 -15.15
N TRP A 154 -28.38 4.25 -16.18
CA TRP A 154 -29.19 3.57 -17.19
C TRP A 154 -28.38 2.68 -18.15
N THR A 155 -27.05 2.78 -18.17
CA THR A 155 -26.19 1.84 -18.94
C THR A 155 -25.78 0.62 -18.13
N LYS A 156 -25.99 0.62 -16.80
CA LYS A 156 -25.69 -0.53 -15.93
C LYS A 156 -26.71 -1.66 -16.18
N SER A 157 -26.25 -2.92 -16.15
CA SER A 157 -27.12 -4.10 -16.27
C SER A 157 -28.25 -4.12 -15.22
N SER A 158 -27.98 -3.55 -14.05
CA SER A 158 -28.91 -3.39 -12.95
C SER A 158 -30.08 -2.45 -13.28
N ALA A 159 -29.95 -1.54 -14.26
CA ALA A 159 -31.06 -0.70 -14.70
C ALA A 159 -32.15 -1.47 -15.47
N LYS A 160 -31.85 -2.68 -15.97
CA LYS A 160 -32.85 -3.56 -16.60
C LYS A 160 -33.92 -4.06 -15.63
N SER A 161 -33.67 -3.95 -14.32
CA SER A 161 -34.66 -4.29 -13.29
C SER A 161 -35.80 -3.27 -13.23
N ILE A 162 -35.63 -2.07 -13.80
CA ILE A 162 -36.68 -1.06 -13.90
C ILE A 162 -37.65 -1.45 -15.00
N LEU A 163 -38.66 -2.24 -14.66
CA LEU A 163 -39.77 -2.59 -15.54
C LEU A 163 -40.86 -1.52 -15.45
N LEU A 164 -41.01 -0.73 -16.51
CA LEU A 164 -42.10 0.22 -16.67
C LEU A 164 -43.31 -0.46 -17.35
N GLY A 165 -44.51 -0.20 -16.85
CA GLY A 165 -45.76 -0.65 -17.46
C GLY A 165 -46.13 0.14 -18.72
N HIS A 166 -47.22 -0.26 -19.37
CA HIS A 166 -47.73 0.34 -20.62
C HIS A 166 -48.01 1.86 -20.56
N GLY A 167 -48.04 2.46 -19.37
CA GLY A 167 -48.23 3.89 -19.14
C GLY A 167 -47.01 4.60 -18.57
N GLY A 168 -45.82 3.99 -18.59
CA GLY A 168 -44.60 4.58 -18.04
C GLY A 168 -44.55 4.64 -16.51
N ARG A 169 -45.41 3.88 -15.81
CA ARG A 169 -45.39 3.74 -14.34
C ARG A 169 -44.51 2.55 -13.92
N GLN A 170 -43.79 2.67 -12.79
CA GLN A 170 -43.09 1.54 -12.18
C GLN A 170 -44.09 0.44 -11.79
N LEU A 171 -43.84 -0.81 -12.19
CA LEU A 171 -44.72 -1.96 -11.88
C LEU A 171 -44.36 -2.68 -10.57
N ILE A 172 -43.13 -2.52 -10.08
CA ILE A 172 -42.58 -3.26 -8.93
C ILE A 172 -41.89 -2.27 -8.00
N THR A 173 -42.40 -2.13 -6.77
CA THR A 173 -41.74 -1.43 -5.66
C THR A 173 -41.09 -2.48 -4.78
N GLN A 174 -39.78 -2.40 -4.55
CA GLN A 174 -39.13 -3.25 -3.54
C GLN A 174 -39.65 -2.83 -2.17
N ILE A 175 -40.23 -3.77 -1.42
CA ILE A 175 -40.65 -3.54 -0.05
C ILE A 175 -39.38 -3.69 0.79
N ASN A 176 -38.96 -2.62 1.47
CA ASN A 176 -37.83 -2.63 2.40
C ASN A 176 -37.88 -3.89 3.26
N THR A 177 -36.99 -4.83 2.99
CA THR A 177 -36.75 -5.96 3.89
C THR A 177 -35.63 -5.48 4.81
N GLU A 178 -35.95 -5.39 6.10
CA GLU A 178 -35.01 -5.03 7.17
C GLU A 178 -33.62 -5.66 6.95
N PRO A 179 -32.53 -4.93 7.21
CA PRO A 179 -31.18 -5.41 6.93
C PRO A 179 -30.86 -6.63 7.80
N ASP A 180 -30.68 -7.78 7.16
CA ASP A 180 -30.13 -8.98 7.78
C ASP A 180 -28.63 -8.73 8.07
N PRO A 181 -28.19 -8.72 9.35
CA PRO A 181 -26.83 -8.32 9.73
C PRO A 181 -25.73 -9.30 9.31
N SER A 182 -26.05 -10.37 8.57
CA SER A 182 -25.09 -11.40 8.19
C SER A 182 -24.53 -11.27 6.77
N ASN A 183 -24.91 -10.24 5.98
CA ASN A 183 -24.44 -10.10 4.60
C ASN A 183 -23.64 -8.79 4.42
N ASN A 184 -22.31 -8.89 4.47
CA ASN A 184 -21.38 -7.79 4.13
C ASN A 184 -21.31 -7.52 2.62
N ALA A 185 -22.43 -7.57 1.92
CA ALA A 185 -22.53 -7.07 0.56
C ALA A 185 -22.98 -5.62 0.66
N ALA A 186 -22.13 -4.69 0.23
CA ALA A 186 -22.47 -3.27 0.10
C ALA A 186 -23.85 -3.13 -0.60
N PRO A 187 -24.72 -2.24 -0.13
CA PRO A 187 -26.06 -2.09 -0.70
C PRO A 187 -25.93 -1.66 -2.16
N VAL A 188 -26.25 -2.58 -3.06
CA VAL A 188 -26.25 -2.36 -4.53
C VAL A 188 -27.42 -1.43 -4.94
N ASP A 189 -28.30 -1.10 -3.99
CA ASP A 189 -29.58 -0.44 -4.22
C ASP A 189 -29.52 1.11 -4.17
N GLU A 190 -28.39 1.75 -3.81
CA GLU A 190 -28.32 3.23 -3.75
C GLU A 190 -27.94 3.91 -5.07
N GLU A 191 -27.42 3.20 -6.07
CA GLU A 191 -26.92 3.84 -7.31
C GLU A 191 -27.98 4.04 -8.39
N ILE A 192 -29.18 3.48 -8.24
CA ILE A 192 -30.22 3.48 -9.28
C ILE A 192 -31.47 4.16 -8.72
N PRO A 193 -31.93 5.28 -9.32
CA PRO A 193 -33.15 5.92 -8.85
C PRO A 193 -34.36 5.00 -9.05
N PRO A 194 -35.36 5.05 -8.14
CA PRO A 194 -36.62 4.37 -8.35
C PRO A 194 -37.29 4.87 -9.64
N GLY A 195 -38.08 4.00 -10.28
CA GLY A 195 -38.85 4.37 -11.46
C GLY A 195 -39.91 5.45 -11.15
N PRO A 196 -40.40 6.16 -12.16
CA PRO A 196 -41.42 7.19 -11.96
C PRO A 196 -42.75 6.58 -11.49
N ASP A 197 -43.33 7.18 -10.45
CA ASP A 197 -44.67 6.84 -9.93
C ASP A 197 -45.81 7.39 -10.81
N SER A 198 -45.55 8.49 -11.51
CA SER A 198 -46.50 9.12 -12.44
C SER A 198 -46.34 8.57 -13.86
N PRO A 199 -47.44 8.46 -14.63
CA PRO A 199 -47.35 8.00 -16.00
C PRO A 199 -46.58 9.01 -16.85
N LEU A 200 -45.70 8.51 -17.73
CA LEU A 200 -44.97 9.37 -18.66
C LEU A 200 -45.96 10.01 -19.65
N PRO A 201 -45.85 11.32 -19.93
CA PRO A 201 -46.69 12.00 -20.90
C PRO A 201 -46.53 11.37 -22.30
N GLN A 202 -47.58 11.43 -23.11
CA GLN A 202 -47.51 10.89 -24.47
C GLN A 202 -46.57 11.74 -25.32
N LEU A 203 -45.79 11.12 -26.21
CA LEU A 203 -44.83 11.80 -27.09
C LEU A 203 -45.44 12.99 -27.87
N ASN A 204 -46.72 12.88 -28.23
CA ASN A 204 -47.47 13.93 -28.94
C ASN A 204 -47.76 15.19 -28.09
N GLN A 205 -47.48 15.16 -26.79
CA GLN A 205 -47.68 16.27 -25.85
C GLN A 205 -46.35 16.99 -25.52
N LEU A 206 -45.22 16.50 -26.05
CA LEU A 206 -43.87 17.02 -25.80
C LEU A 206 -43.31 17.87 -26.96
N THR A 207 -44.06 17.99 -28.06
CA THR A 207 -43.75 18.88 -29.21
C THR A 207 -44.62 20.12 -29.13
#